data_AF-A0A6G8ICB0-F1
#
_entry.id   AF-A0A6G8ICB0-F1
#
_cell.length_a   1.000
_cell.length_b   1.000
_cell.length_c   1.000
_cell.angle_alpha   90.00
_cell.angle_beta   90.00
_cell.angle_gamma   90.00
#
_symmetry.space_group_name_H-M   'P 1'
#
loop_
_entity.id
_entity.type
_entity.pdbx_description
1 polymer ?
#
loop_
_entity_poly.entity_id
_entity_poly.type
_entity_poly.pdbx_seq_one_letter_code
_entity_poly.pdbx_strand_id
1 'polypeptide(L)' 'MSDSRGGSLSGLTDSEAREFHGIFVTSFIVFTLVAIVAHFLAWQWRPWLPSVNGYAMLFEDIKNVAAAYTAVAISA' A
#
# COMPACT_ATOMS: atom_id res chain seq x y z
N MET A 1 -10.04 50.53 -5.68
CA MET A 1 -9.64 49.12 -5.81
C MET A 1 -9.69 48.55 -4.41
N SER A 2 -10.77 47.86 -4.04
CA SER A 2 -11.00 47.41 -2.67
C SER A 2 -10.16 46.17 -2.37
N ASP A 3 -9.26 46.27 -1.40
CA ASP A 3 -8.49 45.17 -0.84
C ASP A 3 -9.43 44.15 -0.19
N SER A 4 -9.84 43.15 -0.96
CA SER A 4 -10.55 41.98 -0.46
C SER A 4 -9.59 41.11 0.36
N ARG A 5 -9.27 41.53 1.59
CA ARG A 5 -8.68 40.70 2.66
C ARG A 5 -9.70 39.64 3.14
N GLY A 6 -10.33 38.95 2.20
CA GLY A 6 -11.37 37.95 2.44
C GLY A 6 -10.76 36.60 2.78
N GLY A 7 -10.58 36.32 4.06
CA GLY A 7 -10.95 35.02 4.64
C GLY A 7 -10.09 33.78 4.35
N SER A 8 -8.76 33.85 4.43
CA SER A 8 -7.93 32.64 4.53
C SER A 8 -7.27 32.56 5.91
N LEU A 9 -7.49 31.45 6.63
CA LEU A 9 -6.86 31.17 7.95
C LEU A 9 -5.33 31.08 7.87
N SER A 10 -4.77 30.84 6.67
CA SER A 10 -3.33 30.80 6.43
C SER A 10 -2.73 32.15 6.03
N GLY A 11 -3.55 33.19 5.83
CA GLY A 11 -3.08 34.55 5.50
C GLY A 11 -2.53 34.74 4.08
N LEU A 12 -2.65 33.73 3.22
CA LEU A 12 -2.21 33.77 1.83
C LEU A 12 -3.27 34.38 0.92
N THR A 13 -2.83 35.15 -0.07
CA THR A 13 -3.68 35.57 -1.20
C THR A 13 -3.98 34.38 -2.11
N ASP A 14 -5.10 34.43 -2.85
CA ASP A 14 -5.48 33.36 -3.78
C ASP A 14 -4.39 33.05 -4.82
N SER A 15 -3.62 34.06 -5.21
CA SER A 15 -2.48 33.91 -6.12
C SER A 15 -1.35 33.09 -5.50
N GLU A 16 -0.96 33.37 -4.26
CA GLU A 16 0.14 32.67 -3.58
C GLU A 16 -0.23 31.23 -3.26
N ALA A 17 -1.48 30.99 -2.85
CA ALA A 17 -1.98 29.63 -2.61
C ALA A 17 -1.92 28.77 -3.89
N ARG A 18 -2.23 29.36 -5.04
CA ARG A 18 -2.23 28.67 -6.35
C ARG A 18 -0.82 28.35 -6.86
N GLU A 19 0.14 29.23 -6.59
CA GLU A 19 1.55 29.00 -6.94
C GLU A 19 2.16 27.86 -6.10
N PHE A 20 1.94 27.89 -4.78
CA PHE A 20 2.35 26.78 -3.89
C PHE A 20 1.68 25.47 -4.29
N HIS A 21 0.37 25.50 -4.55
CA HIS A 21 -0.39 24.31 -4.93
C HIS A 21 0.15 23.69 -6.24
N GLY A 22 0.53 24.51 -7.22
CA GLY A 22 1.09 24.02 -8.48
C GLY A 22 2.40 23.23 -8.30
N ILE A 23 3.33 23.77 -7.50
CA ILE A 23 4.62 23.11 -7.21
C ILE A 23 4.41 21.87 -6.34
N PHE A 24 3.53 21.95 -5.34
CA PHE A 24 3.18 20.82 -4.48
C PHE A 24 2.58 19.66 -5.26
N VAL A 25 1.56 19.90 -6.10
CA VAL A 25 0.91 18.84 -6.88
C VAL A 25 1.88 18.22 -7.88
N THR A 26 2.72 19.03 -8.53
CA THR A 26 3.71 18.51 -9.49
C THR A 26 4.71 17.58 -8.80
N SER A 27 5.30 18.00 -7.68
CA SER A 27 6.25 17.19 -6.92
C SER A 27 5.60 15.95 -6.28
N PHE A 28 4.38 16.10 -5.77
CA PHE A 28 3.60 15.00 -5.20
C PHE A 28 3.33 13.91 -6.26
N ILE A 29 2.90 14.28 -7.47
CA ILE A 29 2.64 13.32 -8.54
C ILE A 29 3.92 12.56 -8.91
N VAL A 30 5.04 13.27 -9.10
CA VAL A 30 6.33 12.64 -9.42
C VAL A 30 6.74 11.66 -8.32
N PHE A 31 6.64 12.06 -7.05
CA PHE A 31 6.93 11.19 -5.92
C PHE A 31 6.02 9.96 -5.87
N THR A 32 4.71 10.13 -6.06
CA THR A 32 3.74 9.03 -6.05
C THR A 32 4.02 8.02 -7.16
N LEU A 33 4.38 8.47 -8.38
CA LEU A 33 4.76 7.56 -9.47
C LEU A 33 5.96 6.69 -9.10
N VAL A 34 7.01 7.30 -8.53
CA VAL A 34 8.19 6.56 -8.05
C VAL A 34 7.81 5.59 -6.94
N ALA A 35 7.00 6.03 -5.98
CA ALA A 35 6.55 5.20 -4.86
C ALA A 35 5.76 3.98 -5.34
N ILE A 36 4.88 4.14 -6.33
CA ILE A 36 4.12 3.03 -6.93
C ILE A 36 5.08 1.97 -7.48
N VAL A 37 6.07 2.37 -8.29
CA VAL A 37 7.05 1.44 -8.88
C VAL A 37 7.84 0.70 -7.79
N ALA A 38 8.29 1.41 -6.76
CA ALA A 38 9.01 0.81 -5.65
C ALA A 38 8.16 -0.22 -4.88
N HIS A 39 6.88 0.08 -4.62
CA HIS A 39 5.98 -0.84 -3.92
C HIS A 39 5.61 -2.05 -4.78
N PHE A 40 5.49 -1.90 -6.09
CA PHE A 40 5.31 -3.04 -7.00
C PHE A 40 6.51 -3.99 -6.93
N LEU A 41 7.74 -3.47 -6.94
CA LEU A 41 8.93 -4.31 -6.83
C LEU A 41 9.02 -5.00 -5.45
N ALA A 42 8.71 -4.27 -4.37
CA ALA A 42 8.63 -4.85 -3.03
C ALA A 42 7.56 -5.95 -2.94
N TRP A 43 6.43 -5.77 -3.63
CA TRP A 43 5.37 -6.78 -3.71
C TRP A 43 5.82 -8.03 -4.45
N GLN A 44 6.61 -7.89 -5.52
CA GLN A 44 7.18 -9.03 -6.24
C GLN A 44 8.18 -9.81 -5.36
N TRP A 45 8.96 -9.12 -4.53
CA TRP A 45 9.91 -9.78 -3.63
C TRP A 45 9.23 -10.51 -2.46
N ARG A 46 8.27 -9.87 -1.80
CA ARG A 46 7.54 -10.48 -0.69
C ARG A 46 6.09 -9.97 -0.66
N PRO A 47 5.16 -10.68 -1.33
CA PRO A 47 3.78 -10.26 -1.40
C PRO A 47 3.16 -10.30 0.00
N TRP A 48 2.63 -9.17 0.46
CA TRP A 48 2.15 -9.04 1.84
C TRP A 48 0.66 -9.33 2.01
N LEU A 49 -0.14 -9.32 0.94
CA LEU A 49 -1.50 -9.85 0.99
C LEU A 49 -1.51 -11.33 0.60
N PRO A 50 -1.79 -12.24 1.54
CA PRO A 50 -2.05 -13.64 1.22
C PRO A 50 -3.34 -13.75 0.38
N SER A 51 -3.38 -14.73 -0.54
CA SER A 51 -4.59 -15.09 -1.30
C SER A 51 -5.75 -15.50 -0.36
N VAL A 52 -6.97 -15.66 -0.87
CA VAL A 52 -8.18 -16.01 -0.07
C VAL A 52 -8.05 -17.29 0.77
N ASN A 53 -7.11 -18.19 0.44
CA ASN A 53 -6.74 -19.37 1.23
C ASN A 53 -5.42 -19.23 2.03
N GLY A 54 -4.85 -18.03 2.05
CA GLY A 54 -3.62 -17.56 2.70
C GLY A 54 -2.77 -18.55 3.48
N TYR A 55 -2.56 -18.26 4.77
CA TYR A 55 -1.81 -19.14 5.69
C TYR A 55 -2.55 -20.46 5.97
N ALA A 56 -3.78 -20.65 5.49
CA ALA A 56 -4.54 -21.87 5.71
C ALA A 56 -3.91 -23.07 4.98
N MET A 57 -3.30 -22.86 3.80
CA MET A 57 -2.59 -23.93 3.08
C MET A 57 -1.43 -24.51 3.90
N LEU A 58 -0.72 -23.69 4.68
CA LEU A 58 0.36 -24.19 5.56
C LEU A 58 -0.18 -25.11 6.65
N PHE A 59 -1.33 -24.77 7.24
CA PHE A 59 -1.94 -25.62 8.26
C PHE A 59 -2.58 -26.88 7.66
N GLU A 60 -3.08 -26.80 6.43
CA GLU A 60 -3.69 -27.92 5.71
C GLU A 60 -2.64 -28.94 5.24
N ASP A 61 -1.53 -28.48 4.66
CA ASP A 61 -0.40 -29.32 4.26
C ASP A 61 0.19 -30.09 5.46
N ILE A 62 0.38 -29.42 6.60
CA ILE A 62 0.88 -30.06 7.83
C ILE A 62 -0.09 -31.13 8.33
N LYS A 63 -1.41 -30.88 8.29
CA LYS A 63 -2.44 -31.84 8.69
C LYS A 63 -2.47 -33.06 7.76
N ASN A 64 -2.38 -32.83 6.46
CA ASN A 64 -2.39 -33.90 5.46
C ASN A 64 -1.15 -34.79 5.58
N VAL A 65 0.02 -34.18 5.79
CA VAL A 65 1.27 -34.91 6.02
C VAL A 65 1.20 -35.71 7.33
N ALA A 66 0.77 -35.10 8.44
CA ALA A 66 0.62 -35.79 9.72
C ALA A 66 -0.36 -36.97 9.63
N ALA A 67 -1.50 -36.79 8.94
CA ALA A 67 -2.48 -37.84 8.72
C ALA A 67 -1.93 -38.98 7.83
N ALA A 68 -1.12 -38.64 6.82
CA ALA A 68 -0.45 -39.65 5.98
C ALA A 68 0.58 -40.46 6.79
N TYR A 69 1.38 -39.80 7.63
CA TYR A 69 2.35 -40.48 8.50
C TYR A 69 1.67 -41.41 9.52
N THR A 70 0.58 -40.99 10.16
CA THR A 70 -0.15 -41.85 11.11
C THR A 70 -0.84 -43.01 10.40
N ALA A 71 -1.42 -42.78 9.23
CA ALA A 71 -2.00 -43.84 8.41
C ALA A 71 -0.94 -44.89 8.02
N VAL A 72 0.23 -44.45 7.55
CA VAL A 72 1.35 -45.35 7.22
C VAL A 72 1.82 -46.12 8.46
N ALA A 73 1.99 -45.45 9.61
CA ALA A 73 2.46 -46.06 10.85
C ALA A 73 1.49 -47.09 11.46
N ILE A 74 0.18 -46.97 11.19
CA ILE A 74 -0.84 -47.91 11.65
C ILE A 74 -1.06 -49.04 10.62
N SER A 75 -0.70 -48.81 9.35
CA SER A 75 -0.82 -49.79 8.26
C SER A 75 0.41 -50.69 8.07
N ALA A 76 1.50 -50.44 8.79
CA ALA A 76 2.72 -51.26 8.83
C ALA A 76 2.73 -52.16 10.07
#